data_AF-A0A9E5W930-F1
#
_entry.id   AF-A0A9E5W930-F1
#
_cell.length_a   1.000
_cell.length_b   1.000
_cell.length_c   1.000
_cell.angle_alpha   90.00
_cell.angle_beta   90.00
_cell.angle_gamma   90.00
#
_symmetry.space_group_name_H-M   'P 1'
#
loop_
_entity.id
_entity.type
_entity.pdbx_description
1 polymer ?
#
loop_
_entity_poly.entity_id
_entity_poly.type
_entity_poly.pdbx_seq_one_letter_code
_entity_poly.pdbx_strand_id
1 'polypeptide(L)' 'MQRLDEFLSPFEILSYDDNASRYYGRIRSQLEKKGQIIGLLDMLIAAHALSKKLILISNNVKEFNRIKSLRVENWVEK' A
#
# COMPACT_ATOMS: atom_id res chain seq x y z
N MET A 1 -23.70 0.63 2.64
CA MET A 1 -22.98 0.39 3.91
C MET A 1 -23.01 -1.08 4.26
N GLN A 2 -24.17 -1.72 4.45
CA GLN A 2 -24.28 -3.15 4.85
C GLN A 2 -23.31 -4.13 4.14
N ARG A 3 -23.25 -4.17 2.80
CA ARG A 3 -22.33 -5.08 2.08
C ARG A 3 -20.85 -4.82 2.33
N LEU A 4 -20.47 -3.56 2.56
CA LEU A 4 -19.10 -3.19 2.90
C LEU A 4 -18.78 -3.63 4.32
N ASP A 5 -19.71 -3.42 5.26
CA ASP A 5 -19.53 -3.80 6.66
C ASP A 5 -19.42 -5.32 6.81
N GLU A 6 -20.25 -6.08 6.09
CA GLU A 6 -20.17 -7.55 6.01
C GLU A 6 -18.82 -8.03 5.43
N PHE A 7 -18.33 -7.36 4.39
CA PHE A 7 -17.03 -7.67 3.79
C PHE A 7 -15.87 -7.37 4.75
N LEU A 8 -15.94 -6.28 5.52
CA LEU A 8 -14.86 -5.85 6.42
C LEU A 8 -14.86 -6.60 7.76
N SER A 9 -15.98 -7.20 8.16
CA SER A 9 -16.16 -7.95 9.41
C SER A 9 -15.02 -8.91 9.80
N PRO A 10 -14.47 -9.75 8.90
CA PRO A 10 -13.39 -10.67 9.26
C PRO A 10 -12.00 -10.02 9.30
N PHE A 11 -11.88 -8.74 8.92
CA PHE A 11 -10.60 -8.05 8.79
C PHE A 11 -10.35 -7.07 9.95
N GLU A 12 -9.09 -6.97 10.36
CA GLU A 12 -8.64 -5.89 11.24
C GLU A 12 -8.46 -4.60 10.44
N ILE A 13 -9.12 -3.52 10.88
CA ILE A 13 -8.99 -2.19 10.26
C ILE A 13 -7.91 -1.41 11.00
N LEU A 14 -6.72 -1.32 10.39
CA LEU A 14 -5.61 -0.55 10.94
C LEU A 14 -5.77 0.95 10.64
N SER A 15 -5.51 1.79 11.65
CA SER A 15 -5.46 3.25 11.47
C SER A 15 -4.17 3.69 10.78
N TYR A 16 -4.28 4.66 9.87
CA TYR A 16 -3.13 5.30 9.26
C TYR A 16 -2.52 6.32 10.23
N ASP A 17 -1.31 6.05 10.72
CA ASP A 17 -0.64 6.82 11.77
C ASP A 17 0.55 7.66 11.25
N ASP A 18 1.18 8.41 12.15
CA ASP A 18 2.35 9.24 11.84
C ASP A 18 3.53 8.43 11.29
N ASN A 19 3.67 7.16 11.71
CA ASN A 19 4.71 6.30 11.18
C ASN A 19 4.43 6.01 9.70
N ALA A 20 3.19 5.66 9.33
CA ALA A 20 2.78 5.53 7.93
C ALA A 20 3.04 6.81 7.13
N SER A 21 2.73 7.99 7.67
CA SER A 21 3.05 9.29 7.06
C SER A 21 4.54 9.48 6.77
N ARG A 22 5.43 9.04 7.67
CA ARG A 22 6.89 9.09 7.45
C ARG A 22 7.33 8.17 6.33
N TYR A 23 6.76 6.96 6.23
CA TYR A 23 7.01 6.06 5.10
C TYR A 23 6.53 6.65 3.78
N TYR A 24 5.36 7.30 3.77
CA TYR A 24 4.84 7.97 2.59
C TYR A 24 5.81 9.04 2.07
N GLY A 25 6.31 9.92 2.94
CA GLY A 25 7.27 10.96 2.56
C GLY A 25 8.56 10.37 1.96
N ARG A 26 9.05 9.25 2.51
CA ARG A 26 10.22 8.53 1.97
C ARG A 26 9.94 7.96 0.59
N ILE A 27 8.82 7.27 0.41
CA ILE A 27 8.43 6.68 -0.88
C ILE A 27 8.27 7.77 -1.94
N ARG A 28 7.52 8.84 -1.62
CA ARG A 28 7.28 9.97 -2.51
C ARG A 28 8.59 10.57 -3.01
N SER A 29 9.49 10.91 -2.08
CA SER A 29 10.79 11.48 -2.43
C SER A 29 11.63 10.52 -3.30
N GLN A 30 11.59 9.21 -3.02
CA GLN A 30 12.33 8.22 -3.80
C GLN A 30 11.80 8.04 -5.22
N LEU A 31 10.47 8.08 -5.40
CA LEU A 31 9.84 7.93 -6.71
C LEU A 31 9.97 9.20 -7.54
N GLU A 32 9.79 10.38 -6.94
CA GLU A 32 10.00 11.68 -7.59
C GLU A 32 11.42 11.81 -8.14
N LYS A 33 12.44 11.41 -7.36
CA LYS A 33 13.84 11.40 -7.81
C LYS A 33 14.10 10.48 -9.01
N LYS A 34 13.26 9.47 -9.22
CA LYS A 34 13.36 8.52 -10.34
C LYS A 34 12.44 8.88 -11.50
N GLY A 35 11.67 9.96 -11.41
CA GLY A 35 10.63 10.30 -12.39
C GLY A 35 9.51 9.26 -12.48
N GLN A 36 9.28 8.49 -11.41
CA GLN A 36 8.24 7.45 -11.36
C GLN A 36 6.99 7.99 -10.64
N ILE A 37 5.81 7.68 -11.18
CA ILE A 37 4.53 8.16 -10.66
C ILE A 37 3.63 6.99 -10.30
N ILE A 38 3.34 6.80 -9.02
CA ILE A 38 2.28 5.89 -8.56
C ILE A 38 1.07 6.72 -8.11
N GLY A 39 -0.14 6.15 -8.18
CA GLY A 39 -1.34 6.81 -7.69
C GLY A 39 -1.20 7.25 -6.22
N LEU A 40 -1.79 8.40 -5.87
CA LEU A 40 -1.67 8.97 -4.52
C LEU A 40 -2.16 8.00 -3.43
N LEU A 41 -3.34 7.40 -3.63
CA LEU A 41 -3.92 6.43 -2.69
C LEU A 41 -3.09 5.14 -2.61
N ASP A 42 -2.58 4.65 -3.74
CA ASP A 42 -1.66 3.51 -3.79
C ASP A 42 -0.39 3.79 -2.98
N MET A 43 0.15 5.00 -3.08
CA MET A 43 1.31 5.40 -2.28
C MET A 43 1.02 5.40 -0.77
N LEU A 44 -0.16 5.87 -0.36
CA LEU A 44 -0.60 5.82 1.04
C LEU A 44 -0.77 4.36 1.52
N ILE A 45 -1.40 3.50 0.71
CA ILE A 45 -1.57 2.07 1.01
C ILE A 45 -0.20 1.38 1.15
N ALA A 46 0.71 1.63 0.21
CA ALA A 46 2.08 1.10 0.26
C ALA A 46 2.85 1.57 1.49
N ALA A 47 2.73 2.86 1.83
CA ALA A 47 3.35 3.43 3.02
C ALA A 47 2.83 2.80 4.31
N HIS A 48 1.51 2.56 4.38
CA HIS A 48 0.88 1.91 5.52
C HIS A 48 1.34 0.44 5.66
N ALA A 49 1.34 -0.32 4.57
CA ALA A 49 1.84 -1.69 4.57
C ALA A 49 3.30 -1.77 5.04
N LEU A 50 4.16 -0.87 4.55
CA LEU A 50 5.56 -0.81 4.97
C LEU A 50 5.74 -0.43 6.45
N SER A 51 4.96 0.52 6.96
CA SER A 51 5.08 0.95 8.36
C SER A 51 4.68 -0.15 9.34
N LYS A 52 3.77 -1.03 8.93
CA LYS A 52 3.32 -2.21 9.69
C LYS A 52 4.07 -3.51 9.33
N LYS A 53 5.04 -3.46 8.41
CA LYS A 53 5.82 -4.62 7.91
C LYS A 53 4.97 -5.73 7.27
N LEU A 54 3.83 -5.37 6.67
CA LEU A 54 2.89 -6.30 6.05
C LEU A 54 3.26 -6.64 4.60
N ILE A 55 2.56 -7.62 4.03
CA ILE A 55 2.55 -7.93 2.59
C ILE A 55 1.30 -7.29 1.99
N LEU A 56 1.45 -6.55 0.89
CA LEU A 56 0.32 -5.94 0.19
C LEU A 56 -0.25 -6.92 -0.84
N ILE A 57 -1.53 -7.23 -0.73
CA ILE A 57 -2.25 -8.02 -1.74
C ILE A 57 -2.82 -7.06 -2.78
N SER A 58 -2.44 -7.23 -4.05
CA SER A 58 -2.91 -6.36 -5.13
C SER A 58 -2.84 -7.03 -6.50
N ASN A 59 -3.81 -6.74 -7.36
CA ASN A 59 -3.75 -7.04 -8.79
C ASN A 59 -2.97 -5.98 -9.58
N ASN A 60 -2.60 -4.84 -8.96
CA ASN A 60 -1.82 -3.76 -9.58
C ASN A 60 -0.32 -3.88 -9.28
N VAL A 61 0.22 -5.09 -9.42
CA VAL A 61 1.61 -5.41 -9.02
C VAL A 61 2.65 -4.51 -9.72
N LYS A 62 2.40 -4.16 -10.99
CA LYS A 62 3.30 -3.34 -11.81
C LYS A 62 3.58 -1.96 -11.19
N GLU A 63 2.56 -1.31 -10.62
CA GLU A 63 2.72 -0.02 -9.96
C GLU A 63 3.47 -0.15 -8.63
N PHE A 64 3.06 -1.11 -7.79
CA PHE A 64 3.66 -1.33 -6.48
C PHE A 64 5.11 -1.82 -6.52
N ASN A 65 5.51 -2.55 -7.57
CA ASN A 65 6.90 -2.99 -7.79
C ASN A 65 7.91 -1.84 -7.95
N ARG A 66 7.46 -0.60 -8.16
CA ARG A 66 8.34 0.59 -8.17
C ARG A 66 8.91 0.86 -6.77
N ILE A 67 8.24 0.38 -5.72
CA ILE A 67 8.63 0.51 -4.32
C ILE A 67 9.41 -0.74 -3.90
N LYS A 68 10.73 -0.74 -4.11
CA LYS A 68 11.59 -1.93 -3.93
C LYS A 68 11.50 -2.62 -2.56
N SER A 69 11.16 -1.91 -1.49
CA SER A 69 11.07 -2.47 -0.13
C SER A 69 9.70 -3.09 0.18
N LEU A 70 8.69 -2.87 -0.67
CA LEU A 70 7.33 -3.36 -0.45
C LEU A 70 7.21 -4.80 -0.93
N ARG A 71 6.71 -5.68 -0.07
CA ARG A 71 6.34 -7.05 -0.44
C ARG A 71 4.94 -7.03 -1.02
N VAL A 72 4.76 -7.59 -2.22
CA VAL A 72 3.49 -7.59 -2.94
C VAL A 72 3.18 -9.01 -3.40
N GLU A 73 1.93 -9.43 -3.23
CA GLU A 73 1.40 -10.69 -3.77
C GLU A 73 0.18 -10.42 -4.64
N ASN A 74 0.02 -11.19 -5.72
CA ASN A 74 -1.18 -11.22 -6.54
C ASN A 74 -1.93 -12.53 -6.29
N TRP A 75 -3.16 -12.44 -5.82
CA TRP A 75 -4.00 -13.61 -5.55
C TRP A 75 -4.97 -13.95 -6.69
N VAL A 76 -5.03 -13.11 -7.74
CA VAL A 76 -5.91 -13.33 -8.91
C VAL A 76 -5.22 -14.17 -9.98
N GLU A 77 -3.89 -14.17 -10.04
CA GLU A 77 -3.09 -14.90 -11.02
C GLU A 77 -2.74 -16.34 -10.59
N LYS A 78 -3.63 -17.00 -9.82
CA LYS A 78 -3.46 -18.40 -9.39
C LYS A 78 -4.27 -19.37 -10.24
#